data_AF-A0A8C5L0A4-F1
#
_entry.id   AF-A0A8C5L0A4-F1
#
_cell.length_a   1.000
_cell.length_b   1.000
_cell.length_c   1.000
_cell.angle_alpha   90.00
_cell.angle_beta   90.00
_cell.angle_gamma   90.00
#
_symmetry.space_group_name_H-M   'P 1'
#
loop_
_entity.id
_entity.type
_entity.pdbx_description
1 polymer ?
#
loop_
_entity_poly.entity_id
_entity_poly.type
_entity_poly.pdbx_seq_one_letter_code
_entity_poly.pdbx_strand_id
1 'polypeptide(L)'
;QILKEDPITTCLSPSVYDMICNLGFEVRENCDINSIITQNGEICWKTITSRVSYAESGQSLDYQRSVRLLGPVCETIHLHILSLTSGQFEFQYSPWFQWTNFPELFPEIFDSLKSLYSPAISLSVMKLASCLERALGDVFLLTGKECPFLLRDLLASEELAGVFGHSVMDILKIFIGSPCGLNLRNILWHGFASPHEVPPKYCSAMLLLTAGLGQLLKRYLQHMKVTLAHRPFITLKNLEDLIVFPGVTYEVLSVLEKVMTKSTFMLKIMIPYWEMIMSKFKSHRFADCTVLLLSQLETGLRRVFTVANKCPDRLLTAESTTLYTTFDEILAKHLNDGSVNQLPLLLGEPAMEFLWDFLNHQEGPRIRDHLSHGEINFHEFPKDAASQLLTFSLVLSLRFAKEDVSSVLKVPVQEGCPTIRSMACLSSV
;
A
#
# COMPACT_ATOMS: atom_id res chain seq x y z
N GLN A 1 -7.32 -24.21 17.22
CA GLN A 1 -6.04 -24.81 16.79
C GLN A 1 -4.97 -23.74 16.95
N ILE A 2 -3.91 -24.00 17.73
CA ILE A 2 -2.85 -23.02 17.97
C ILE A 2 -2.01 -22.90 16.69
N LEU A 3 -1.91 -21.70 16.13
CA LEU A 3 -1.03 -21.38 15.00
C LEU A 3 0.43 -21.71 15.39
N LYS A 4 1.12 -22.58 14.63
CA LYS A 4 2.53 -22.88 14.88
C LYS A 4 3.40 -21.65 14.58
N GLU A 5 4.48 -21.47 15.35
CA GLU A 5 5.53 -20.51 15.03
C GLU A 5 6.37 -21.03 13.88
N ASP A 6 6.06 -20.61 12.65
CA ASP A 6 6.98 -20.76 11.52
C ASP A 6 7.89 -19.52 11.43
N PRO A 7 9.18 -19.70 11.10
CA PRO A 7 10.07 -18.60 10.75
C PRO A 7 9.75 -18.16 9.32
N ILE A 8 8.54 -17.63 9.10
CA ILE A 8 8.16 -17.02 7.81
C ILE A 8 9.10 -15.83 7.61
N THR A 9 9.99 -15.94 6.63
CA THR A 9 10.97 -14.90 6.27
C THR A 9 10.48 -13.99 5.16
N THR A 10 9.50 -14.44 4.37
CA THR A 10 8.87 -13.69 3.26
C THR A 10 7.44 -14.19 3.04
N CYS A 11 6.54 -13.32 2.58
CA CYS A 11 5.22 -13.71 2.05
C CYS A 11 5.15 -13.60 0.51
N LEU A 12 6.28 -13.31 -0.15
CA LEU A 12 6.40 -13.28 -1.60
C LEU A 12 6.72 -14.69 -2.12
N SER A 13 6.17 -15.03 -3.29
CA SER A 13 6.64 -16.21 -4.02
C SER A 13 8.10 -16.02 -4.44
N PRO A 14 8.87 -17.11 -4.67
CA PRO A 14 10.26 -16.99 -5.11
C PRO A 14 10.44 -16.12 -6.37
N SER A 15 9.53 -16.23 -7.35
CA SER A 15 9.59 -15.43 -8.57
C SER A 15 9.31 -13.94 -8.32
N VAL A 16 8.37 -13.62 -7.43
CA VAL A 16 8.06 -12.21 -7.12
C VAL A 16 9.13 -11.60 -6.22
N TYR A 17 9.65 -12.39 -5.26
CA TYR A 17 10.79 -11.99 -4.46
C TYR A 17 11.99 -11.66 -5.36
N ASP A 18 12.33 -12.52 -6.33
CA ASP A 18 13.44 -12.28 -7.24
C ASP A 18 13.22 -11.02 -8.10
N MET A 19 12.00 -10.86 -8.65
CA MET A 19 11.61 -9.71 -9.47
C MET A 19 11.78 -8.37 -8.72
N ILE A 20 11.47 -8.32 -7.43
CA ILE A 20 11.48 -7.08 -6.63
C ILE A 20 12.83 -6.86 -5.94
N CYS A 21 13.38 -7.89 -5.32
CA CYS A 21 14.52 -7.75 -4.41
C CYS A 21 15.86 -7.86 -5.12
N ASN A 22 15.95 -8.64 -6.20
CA ASN A 22 17.21 -8.99 -6.84
C ASN A 22 17.36 -8.36 -8.22
N LEU A 23 16.35 -8.56 -9.06
CA LEU A 23 16.44 -8.28 -10.49
C LEU A 23 16.75 -6.81 -10.80
N GLY A 24 17.75 -6.57 -11.64
CA GLY A 24 18.19 -5.23 -12.03
C GLY A 24 19.10 -4.54 -11.01
N PHE A 25 19.31 -5.12 -9.82
CA PHE A 25 20.34 -4.69 -8.88
C PHE A 25 21.58 -5.58 -8.86
N GLU A 26 21.55 -6.65 -9.67
CA GLU A 26 22.67 -7.56 -9.92
C GLU A 26 23.81 -6.87 -10.69
N VAL A 27 23.46 -5.91 -11.55
CA VAL A 27 24.37 -5.25 -12.49
C VAL A 27 24.78 -3.89 -11.93
N ARG A 28 26.08 -3.69 -11.68
CA ARG A 28 26.66 -2.41 -11.25
C ARG A 28 26.99 -1.48 -12.43
N GLU A 29 26.08 -1.40 -13.40
CA GLU A 29 26.23 -0.43 -14.49
C GLU A 29 25.94 0.97 -13.97
N ASN A 30 26.93 1.87 -14.06
CA ASN A 30 26.72 3.27 -13.69
C ASN A 30 26.01 3.99 -14.85
N CYS A 31 24.71 4.26 -14.68
CA CYS A 31 24.02 5.20 -15.55
C CYS A 31 24.42 6.63 -15.16
N ASP A 32 24.81 7.45 -16.14
CA ASP A 32 25.07 8.88 -15.93
C ASP A 32 23.76 9.60 -15.61
N ILE A 33 23.69 10.28 -14.46
CA ILE A 33 22.51 11.05 -14.05
C ILE A 33 22.14 12.11 -15.09
N ASN A 34 23.12 12.70 -15.78
CA ASN A 34 22.88 13.73 -16.80
C ASN A 34 22.17 13.17 -18.05
N SER A 35 22.19 11.84 -18.23
CA SER A 35 21.40 11.18 -19.28
C SER A 35 19.93 10.99 -18.88
N ILE A 36 19.61 11.05 -17.58
CA ILE A 36 18.26 10.80 -17.03
C ILE A 36 17.57 12.12 -16.67
N ILE A 37 18.33 13.10 -16.16
CA ILE A 37 17.82 14.39 -15.69
C ILE A 37 18.72 15.50 -16.24
N THR A 38 18.11 16.55 -16.80
CA THR A 38 18.86 17.74 -17.22
C THR A 38 19.28 18.58 -16.01
N GLN A 39 20.19 19.53 -16.22
CA GLN A 39 20.62 20.47 -15.16
C GLN A 39 19.44 21.26 -14.55
N ASN A 40 18.36 21.46 -15.31
CA ASN A 40 17.16 22.18 -14.86
C ASN A 40 16.13 21.26 -14.19
N GLY A 41 16.42 19.97 -13.99
CA GLY A 41 15.47 19.01 -13.41
C GLY A 41 14.43 18.45 -14.37
N GLU A 42 14.59 18.65 -15.68
CA GLU A 42 13.72 18.01 -16.66
C GLU A 42 14.09 16.54 -16.84
N ILE A 43 13.08 15.68 -16.93
CA ILE A 43 13.28 14.25 -17.06
C ILE A 43 13.44 13.86 -18.52
N CYS A 44 14.54 13.18 -18.81
CA CYS A 44 14.87 12.64 -20.12
C CYS A 44 14.15 11.30 -20.36
N TRP A 45 12.85 11.37 -20.67
CA TRP A 45 12.01 10.19 -20.91
C TRP A 45 12.57 9.25 -21.99
N LYS A 46 13.26 9.77 -23.02
CA LYS A 46 13.90 8.95 -24.05
C LYS A 46 14.90 7.94 -23.46
N THR A 47 15.68 8.34 -22.47
CA THR A 47 16.66 7.46 -21.82
C THR A 47 15.97 6.39 -20.98
N ILE A 48 14.95 6.77 -20.21
CA ILE A 48 14.21 5.83 -19.34
C ILE A 48 13.43 4.82 -20.19
N THR A 49 12.67 5.29 -21.18
CA THR A 49 11.85 4.45 -22.06
C THR A 49 12.68 3.54 -22.97
N SER A 50 13.93 3.91 -23.29
CA SER A 50 14.86 3.01 -24.01
C SER A 50 15.25 1.75 -23.24
N ARG A 51 14.95 1.69 -21.93
CA ARG A 51 15.18 0.52 -21.08
C ARG A 51 13.97 -0.42 -21.02
N VAL A 52 12.85 -0.05 -21.65
CA VAL A 52 11.70 -0.93 -21.80
C VAL A 52 11.97 -1.93 -22.91
N SER A 53 11.73 -3.21 -22.63
CA SER A 53 11.83 -4.31 -23.58
C SER A 53 10.45 -4.88 -23.89
N TYR A 54 10.28 -5.31 -25.13
CA TYR A 54 9.06 -5.95 -25.63
C TYR A 54 9.38 -7.38 -26.04
N ALA A 55 8.40 -8.27 -25.96
CA ALA A 55 8.50 -9.64 -26.44
C ALA A 55 8.78 -9.67 -27.96
N GLU A 56 9.27 -10.79 -28.48
CA GLU A 56 9.64 -10.93 -29.90
C GLU A 56 8.48 -10.63 -30.87
N SER A 57 7.23 -10.82 -30.43
CA SER A 57 6.04 -10.46 -31.20
C SER A 57 5.76 -8.94 -31.25
N GLY A 58 6.49 -8.14 -30.47
CA GLY A 58 6.36 -6.67 -30.37
C GLY A 58 5.09 -6.18 -29.67
N GLN A 59 4.17 -7.06 -29.31
CA GLN A 59 2.83 -6.70 -28.81
C GLN A 59 2.71 -6.66 -27.28
N SER A 60 3.64 -7.29 -26.55
CA SER A 60 3.60 -7.35 -25.09
C SER A 60 4.93 -6.95 -24.46
N LEU A 61 4.88 -6.40 -23.25
CA LEU A 61 6.06 -6.04 -22.47
C LEU A 61 6.79 -7.29 -21.99
N ASP A 62 8.11 -7.31 -22.19
CA ASP A 62 9.01 -8.22 -21.48
C ASP A 62 9.33 -7.59 -20.12
N TYR A 63 8.48 -7.88 -19.13
CA TYR A 63 8.58 -7.30 -17.80
C TYR A 63 9.90 -7.62 -17.11
N GLN A 64 10.36 -8.87 -17.18
CA GLN A 64 11.59 -9.29 -16.51
C GLN A 64 12.80 -8.57 -17.09
N ARG A 65 12.92 -8.52 -18.43
CA ARG A 65 14.02 -7.79 -19.06
C ARG A 65 13.93 -6.28 -18.81
N SER A 66 12.72 -5.72 -18.83
CA SER A 66 12.52 -4.30 -18.55
C SER A 66 12.93 -3.94 -17.12
N VAL A 67 12.52 -4.72 -16.12
CA VAL A 67 12.94 -4.52 -14.72
C VAL A 67 14.46 -4.61 -14.59
N ARG A 68 15.08 -5.61 -15.23
CA ARG A 68 16.55 -5.75 -15.24
C ARG A 68 17.26 -4.52 -15.79
N LEU A 69 16.76 -3.93 -16.88
CA LEU A 69 17.35 -2.75 -17.52
C LEU A 69 17.01 -1.44 -16.81
N LEU A 70 15.89 -1.37 -16.09
CA LEU A 70 15.47 -0.21 -15.31
C LEU A 70 16.13 -0.14 -13.93
N GLY A 71 16.57 -1.28 -13.37
CA GLY A 71 17.22 -1.33 -12.06
C GLY A 71 18.40 -0.35 -11.89
N PRO A 72 19.37 -0.29 -12.82
CA PRO A 72 20.46 0.70 -12.76
C PRO A 72 19.97 2.15 -12.87
N VAL A 73 18.90 2.41 -13.61
CA VAL A 73 18.27 3.73 -13.70
C VAL A 73 17.66 4.11 -12.35
N CYS A 74 16.95 3.19 -11.68
CA CYS A 74 16.42 3.39 -10.33
C CYS A 74 17.53 3.67 -9.31
N GLU A 75 18.66 2.96 -9.38
CA GLU A 75 19.83 3.22 -8.53
C GLU A 75 20.34 4.64 -8.73
N THR A 76 20.63 5.05 -9.97
CA THR A 76 21.14 6.40 -10.26
C THR A 76 20.16 7.48 -9.81
N ILE A 77 18.85 7.29 -10.02
CA ILE A 77 17.82 8.22 -9.53
C ILE A 77 17.84 8.29 -8.00
N HIS A 78 17.95 7.14 -7.33
CA HIS A 78 17.96 7.08 -5.87
C HIS A 78 19.15 7.84 -5.28
N LEU A 79 20.36 7.61 -5.81
CA LEU A 79 21.56 8.32 -5.39
C LEU A 79 21.44 9.83 -5.62
N HIS A 80 20.86 10.24 -6.75
CA HIS A 80 20.58 11.65 -7.02
C HIS A 80 19.61 12.26 -6.01
N ILE A 81 18.45 11.64 -5.77
CA ILE A 81 17.48 12.10 -4.78
C ILE A 81 18.12 12.20 -3.38
N LEU A 82 18.92 11.20 -2.98
CA LEU A 82 19.65 11.24 -1.71
C LEU A 82 20.76 12.29 -1.66
N SER A 83 21.24 12.81 -2.80
CA SER A 83 22.23 13.89 -2.83
C SER A 83 21.65 15.28 -2.59
N LEU A 84 20.35 15.48 -2.86
CA LEU A 84 19.69 16.78 -2.77
C LEU A 84 19.45 17.19 -1.31
N THR A 85 19.50 18.49 -1.02
CA THR A 85 18.90 19.06 0.19
C THR A 85 17.39 19.26 0.01
N SER A 86 16.63 19.43 1.10
CA SER A 86 15.18 19.70 1.02
C SER A 86 14.88 20.93 0.17
N GLY A 87 15.65 22.02 0.32
CA GLY A 87 15.49 23.23 -0.49
C GLY A 87 15.81 23.02 -1.98
N GLN A 88 16.81 22.19 -2.31
CA GLN A 88 17.11 21.84 -3.71
C GLN A 88 15.99 20.99 -4.31
N PHE A 89 15.50 19.99 -3.56
CA PHE A 89 14.39 19.16 -3.99
C PHE A 89 13.12 19.98 -4.23
N GLU A 90 12.77 20.86 -3.29
CA GLU A 90 11.59 21.72 -3.41
C GLU A 90 11.70 22.65 -4.62
N PHE A 91 12.84 23.33 -4.77
CA PHE A 91 13.06 24.22 -5.90
C PHE A 91 12.96 23.50 -7.25
N GLN A 92 13.52 22.30 -7.34
CA GLN A 92 13.64 21.57 -8.61
C GLN A 92 12.37 20.78 -8.96
N TYR A 93 11.68 20.17 -7.98
CA TYR A 93 10.59 19.21 -8.22
C TYR A 93 9.21 19.65 -7.74
N SER A 94 9.06 20.45 -6.68
CA SER A 94 7.73 20.84 -6.16
C SER A 94 6.79 21.49 -7.20
N PRO A 95 7.27 22.32 -8.15
CA PRO A 95 6.41 22.87 -9.21
C PRO A 95 5.74 21.80 -10.08
N TRP A 96 6.33 20.59 -10.14
CA TRP A 96 5.89 19.50 -11.00
C TRP A 96 4.93 18.52 -10.31
N PHE A 97 4.56 18.77 -9.06
CA PHE A 97 3.63 17.93 -8.30
C PHE A 97 2.21 18.51 -8.19
N GLN A 98 2.00 19.75 -8.60
CA GLN A 98 0.69 20.44 -8.45
C GLN A 98 -0.46 19.71 -9.16
N TRP A 99 -0.16 18.97 -10.23
CA TRP A 99 -1.16 18.23 -11.00
C TRP A 99 -1.79 17.06 -10.25
N THR A 100 -1.27 16.67 -9.09
CA THR A 100 -1.84 15.56 -8.31
C THR A 100 -2.93 15.99 -7.34
N ASN A 101 -3.17 17.31 -7.20
CA ASN A 101 -4.04 17.89 -6.17
C ASN A 101 -3.65 17.51 -4.73
N PHE A 102 -2.41 17.05 -4.52
CA PHE A 102 -1.85 16.76 -3.20
C PHE A 102 -0.31 16.90 -3.19
N PRO A 103 0.24 18.10 -3.49
CA PRO A 103 1.68 18.32 -3.61
C PRO A 103 2.44 18.20 -2.28
N GLU A 104 1.79 18.34 -1.13
CA GLU A 104 2.39 18.27 0.20
C GLU A 104 2.89 16.85 0.54
N LEU A 105 2.39 15.85 -0.18
CA LEU A 105 2.81 14.45 -0.04
C LEU A 105 4.29 14.24 -0.38
N PHE A 106 4.80 14.96 -1.37
CA PHE A 106 6.11 14.66 -1.97
C PHE A 106 7.30 15.08 -1.10
N PRO A 107 7.31 16.25 -0.44
CA PRO A 107 8.31 16.55 0.59
C PRO A 107 8.34 15.51 1.72
N GLU A 108 7.18 15.02 2.17
CA GLU A 108 7.13 13.99 3.22
C GLU A 108 7.78 12.66 2.78
N ILE A 109 7.57 12.26 1.53
CA ILE A 109 8.21 11.07 0.96
C ILE A 109 9.71 11.28 0.82
N PHE A 110 10.14 12.48 0.40
CA PHE A 110 11.55 12.82 0.33
C PHE A 110 12.23 12.70 1.70
N ASP A 111 11.61 13.22 2.77
CA ASP A 111 12.12 13.07 4.13
C ASP A 111 12.14 11.59 4.58
N SER A 112 11.13 10.82 4.21
CA SER A 112 11.07 9.38 4.48
C SER A 112 12.20 8.62 3.79
N LEU A 113 12.52 8.97 2.54
CA LEU A 113 13.66 8.44 1.80
C LEU A 113 15.00 8.74 2.49
N LYS A 114 15.16 9.94 3.09
CA LYS A 114 16.36 10.31 3.85
C LYS A 114 16.50 9.55 5.16
N SER A 115 15.38 9.18 5.80
CA SER A 115 15.40 8.40 7.03
C SER A 115 15.89 6.95 6.83
N LEU A 116 15.77 6.43 5.60
CA LEU A 116 16.05 5.03 5.23
C LEU A 116 15.31 3.99 6.09
N TYR A 117 14.28 4.40 6.83
CA TYR A 117 13.48 3.50 7.65
C TYR A 117 12.51 2.71 6.77
N SER A 118 12.74 1.40 6.64
CA SER A 118 12.09 0.58 5.61
C SER A 118 10.55 0.55 5.66
N PRO A 119 9.88 0.55 6.83
CA PRO A 119 8.43 0.72 6.92
C PRO A 119 7.93 2.04 6.32
N ALA A 120 8.68 3.13 6.49
CA ALA A 120 8.32 4.43 5.93
C ALA A 120 8.48 4.47 4.40
N ILE A 121 9.44 3.73 3.85
CA ILE A 121 9.59 3.56 2.40
C ILE A 121 8.36 2.85 1.82
N SER A 122 7.95 1.75 2.43
CA SER A 122 6.77 1.00 2.01
C SER A 122 5.50 1.86 2.07
N LEU A 123 5.32 2.59 3.18
CA LEU A 123 4.22 3.56 3.31
C LEU A 123 4.27 4.62 2.21
N SER A 124 5.45 5.17 1.92
CA SER A 124 5.64 6.16 0.88
C SER A 124 5.23 5.64 -0.50
N VAL A 125 5.59 4.39 -0.83
CA VAL A 125 5.18 3.75 -2.10
C VAL A 125 3.66 3.55 -2.17
N MET A 126 3.02 3.10 -1.07
CA MET A 126 1.55 2.98 -1.03
C MET A 126 0.84 4.33 -1.26
N LYS A 127 1.33 5.38 -0.60
CA LYS A 127 0.80 6.74 -0.74
C LYS A 127 1.04 7.29 -2.15
N LEU A 128 2.23 7.10 -2.73
CA LEU A 128 2.55 7.47 -4.11
C LEU A 128 1.66 6.78 -5.12
N ALA A 129 1.49 5.45 -5.00
CA ALA A 129 0.66 4.68 -5.92
C ALA A 129 -0.79 5.17 -5.91
N SER A 130 -1.35 5.41 -4.72
CA SER A 130 -2.74 5.88 -4.56
C SER A 130 -2.93 7.31 -5.08
N CYS A 131 -1.96 8.19 -4.81
CA CYS A 131 -1.94 9.56 -5.33
C CYS A 131 -1.85 9.59 -6.86
N LEU A 132 -0.95 8.78 -7.43
CA LEU A 132 -0.81 8.64 -8.88
C LEU A 132 -2.07 8.07 -9.53
N GLU A 133 -2.66 7.01 -8.95
CA GLU A 133 -3.88 6.40 -9.46
C GLU A 133 -5.02 7.43 -9.57
N ARG A 134 -5.23 8.23 -8.52
CA ARG A 134 -6.20 9.32 -8.54
C ARG A 134 -5.86 10.39 -9.59
N ALA A 135 -4.63 10.87 -9.58
CA ALA A 135 -4.21 11.96 -10.46
C ALA A 135 -4.28 11.57 -11.94
N LEU A 136 -3.91 10.32 -12.27
CA LEU A 136 -4.06 9.76 -13.61
C LEU A 136 -5.53 9.65 -14.00
N GLY A 137 -6.43 9.30 -13.08
CA GLY A 137 -7.87 9.32 -13.36
C GLY A 137 -8.42 10.72 -13.64
N ASP A 138 -7.89 11.78 -13.00
CA ASP A 138 -8.23 13.16 -13.34
C ASP A 138 -7.76 13.51 -14.76
N VAL A 139 -6.54 13.09 -15.13
CA VAL A 139 -5.99 13.30 -16.48
C VAL A 139 -6.76 12.51 -17.53
N PHE A 140 -7.17 11.28 -17.23
CA PHE A 140 -7.99 10.46 -18.12
C PHE A 140 -9.29 11.18 -18.52
N LEU A 141 -9.92 11.88 -17.57
CA LEU A 141 -11.17 12.62 -17.80
C LEU A 141 -11.01 13.87 -18.67
N LEU A 142 -9.80 14.24 -19.09
CA LEU A 142 -9.61 15.26 -20.13
C LEU A 142 -10.15 14.80 -21.50
N THR A 143 -10.12 13.50 -21.77
CA THR A 143 -10.49 12.91 -23.07
C THR A 143 -11.51 11.79 -22.93
N GLY A 144 -11.47 11.03 -21.84
CA GLY A 144 -12.41 9.96 -21.52
C GLY A 144 -13.71 10.46 -20.88
N LYS A 145 -14.70 9.57 -20.81
CA LYS A 145 -16.02 9.85 -20.21
C LYS A 145 -16.16 9.33 -18.79
N GLU A 146 -15.79 8.06 -18.58
CA GLU A 146 -15.85 7.39 -17.28
C GLU A 146 -14.48 6.78 -16.98
N CYS A 147 -13.89 7.17 -15.84
CA CYS A 147 -12.59 6.67 -15.43
C CYS A 147 -12.68 5.16 -15.13
N PRO A 148 -11.78 4.32 -15.70
CA PRO A 148 -11.69 2.92 -15.34
C PRO A 148 -11.52 2.74 -13.83
N PHE A 149 -12.20 1.73 -13.27
CA PHE A 149 -12.12 1.39 -11.85
C PHE A 149 -10.78 0.75 -11.47
N LEU A 150 -10.23 -0.10 -12.35
CA LEU A 150 -8.97 -0.80 -12.10
C LEU A 150 -7.79 0.01 -12.61
N LEU A 151 -6.78 0.22 -11.75
CA LEU A 151 -5.51 0.88 -12.13
C LEU A 151 -4.88 0.27 -13.39
N ARG A 152 -4.90 -1.05 -13.53
CA ARG A 152 -4.36 -1.74 -14.71
C ARG A 152 -5.01 -1.25 -16.01
N ASP A 153 -6.34 -1.09 -15.99
CA ASP A 153 -7.11 -0.71 -17.17
C ASP A 153 -6.93 0.79 -17.44
N LEU A 154 -6.83 1.60 -16.39
CA LEU A 154 -6.43 3.01 -16.48
C LEU A 154 -5.05 3.16 -17.15
N LEU A 155 -4.05 2.41 -16.70
CA LEU A 155 -2.69 2.45 -17.27
C LEU A 155 -2.61 1.91 -18.71
N ALA A 156 -3.55 1.05 -19.11
CA ALA A 156 -3.66 0.51 -20.46
C ALA A 156 -4.45 1.42 -21.43
N SER A 157 -5.03 2.51 -20.94
CA SER A 157 -5.90 3.38 -21.73
C SER A 157 -5.15 4.15 -22.83
N GLU A 158 -5.82 4.29 -23.98
CA GLU A 158 -5.35 5.13 -25.09
C GLU A 158 -5.43 6.62 -24.73
N GLU A 159 -6.36 6.99 -23.85
CA GLU A 159 -6.54 8.32 -23.32
C GLU A 159 -5.28 8.82 -22.62
N LEU A 160 -4.73 8.04 -21.69
CA LEU A 160 -3.48 8.40 -21.02
C LEU A 160 -2.27 8.26 -21.93
N ALA A 161 -2.25 7.27 -22.82
CA ALA A 161 -1.20 7.16 -23.82
C ALA A 161 -1.15 8.36 -24.77
N GLY A 162 -2.31 8.95 -25.10
CA GLY A 162 -2.39 10.17 -25.91
C GLY A 162 -1.82 11.41 -25.21
N VAL A 163 -1.81 11.44 -23.87
CA VAL A 163 -1.26 12.54 -23.08
C VAL A 163 0.23 12.33 -22.78
N PHE A 164 0.60 11.15 -22.29
CA PHE A 164 1.94 10.86 -21.77
C PHE A 164 2.84 10.08 -22.74
N GLY A 165 2.25 9.40 -23.73
CA GLY A 165 2.93 8.48 -24.64
C GLY A 165 2.93 7.04 -24.13
N HIS A 166 2.76 6.08 -25.06
CA HIS A 166 2.70 4.65 -24.74
C HIS A 166 3.90 4.17 -23.91
N SER A 167 5.12 4.52 -24.33
CA SER A 167 6.33 4.04 -23.64
C SER A 167 6.46 4.58 -22.20
N VAL A 168 5.90 5.75 -21.92
CA VAL A 168 5.84 6.30 -20.55
C VAL A 168 4.82 5.54 -19.71
N MET A 169 3.64 5.26 -20.29
CA MET A 169 2.63 4.43 -19.62
C MET A 169 3.13 3.01 -19.36
N ASP A 170 3.94 2.45 -20.25
CA ASP A 170 4.53 1.12 -20.07
C ASP A 170 5.50 1.06 -18.88
N ILE A 171 6.23 2.14 -18.58
CA ILE A 171 7.02 2.25 -17.34
C ILE A 171 6.09 2.14 -16.12
N LEU A 172 4.96 2.85 -16.11
CA LEU A 172 4.02 2.77 -14.98
C LEU A 172 3.42 1.37 -14.85
N LYS A 173 3.09 0.71 -15.97
CA LYS A 173 2.63 -0.69 -15.98
C LYS A 173 3.66 -1.64 -15.35
N ILE A 174 4.95 -1.43 -15.61
CA ILE A 174 6.04 -2.22 -15.02
C ILE A 174 6.11 -2.01 -13.50
N PHE A 175 5.97 -0.78 -13.01
CA PHE A 175 6.12 -0.49 -11.58
C PHE A 175 4.89 -0.84 -10.73
N ILE A 176 3.69 -0.44 -11.16
CA ILE A 176 2.49 -0.47 -10.30
C ILE A 176 1.26 -1.13 -10.94
N GLY A 177 1.30 -1.48 -12.23
CA GLY A 177 0.11 -1.92 -12.95
C GLY A 177 -0.06 -3.44 -13.10
N SER A 178 0.96 -4.12 -13.63
CA SER A 178 0.83 -5.52 -14.05
C SER A 178 1.34 -6.49 -12.98
N PRO A 179 0.63 -7.60 -12.71
CA PRO A 179 1.14 -8.66 -11.84
C PRO A 179 2.37 -9.38 -12.42
N CYS A 180 2.64 -9.23 -13.72
CA CYS A 180 3.87 -9.73 -14.35
C CYS A 180 5.07 -8.79 -14.17
N GLY A 181 4.85 -7.55 -13.72
CA GLY A 181 5.89 -6.58 -13.39
C GLY A 181 6.20 -6.56 -11.89
N LEU A 182 6.68 -5.42 -11.39
CA LEU A 182 6.96 -5.22 -9.96
C LEU A 182 5.68 -5.23 -9.11
N ASN A 183 4.55 -4.80 -9.69
CA ASN A 183 3.22 -4.75 -9.06
C ASN A 183 3.22 -4.14 -7.63
N LEU A 184 4.04 -3.11 -7.41
CA LEU A 184 4.34 -2.59 -6.06
C LEU A 184 3.07 -2.14 -5.33
N ARG A 185 2.12 -1.56 -6.07
CA ARG A 185 0.81 -1.14 -5.55
C ARG A 185 0.12 -2.30 -4.84
N ASN A 186 -0.13 -3.40 -5.55
CA ASN A 186 -0.91 -4.50 -4.99
C ASN A 186 -0.14 -5.27 -3.94
N ILE A 187 1.16 -5.51 -4.15
CA ILE A 187 1.98 -6.28 -3.19
C ILE A 187 2.05 -5.61 -1.83
N LEU A 188 2.15 -4.28 -1.79
CA LEU A 188 2.16 -3.51 -0.54
C LEU A 188 0.78 -3.34 0.07
N TRP A 189 -0.23 -2.94 -0.71
CA TRP A 189 -1.59 -2.73 -0.20
C TRP A 189 -2.22 -4.01 0.37
N HIS A 190 -1.85 -5.17 -0.17
CA HIS A 190 -2.27 -6.49 0.32
C HIS A 190 -1.34 -7.08 1.38
N GLY A 191 -0.30 -6.36 1.80
CA GLY A 191 0.57 -6.76 2.92
C GLY A 191 1.46 -7.97 2.64
N PHE A 192 1.80 -8.26 1.37
CA PHE A 192 2.69 -9.36 1.03
C PHE A 192 4.16 -9.02 1.26
N ALA A 193 4.59 -7.80 0.94
CA ALA A 193 5.98 -7.39 1.16
C ALA A 193 6.22 -6.99 2.62
N SER A 194 7.27 -7.55 3.21
CA SER A 194 7.81 -7.12 4.49
C SER A 194 8.65 -5.84 4.34
N PRO A 195 8.92 -5.12 5.44
CA PRO A 195 9.56 -3.81 5.39
C PRO A 195 10.85 -3.76 4.57
N HIS A 196 11.67 -4.81 4.63
CA HIS A 196 12.99 -4.84 3.98
C HIS A 196 12.96 -5.36 2.54
N GLU A 197 11.80 -5.82 2.04
CA GLU A 197 11.65 -6.39 0.70
C GLU A 197 11.30 -5.36 -0.36
N VAL A 198 11.11 -4.09 0.01
CA VAL A 198 10.87 -3.00 -0.96
C VAL A 198 12.10 -2.10 -1.06
N PRO A 199 12.92 -2.24 -2.12
CA PRO A 199 14.06 -1.37 -2.35
C PRO A 199 13.64 0.11 -2.40
N PRO A 200 14.32 1.01 -1.66
CA PRO A 200 13.98 2.44 -1.63
C PRO A 200 14.17 3.13 -2.99
N LYS A 201 14.94 2.52 -3.88
CA LYS A 201 15.20 2.96 -5.25
C LYS A 201 13.91 3.04 -6.06
N TYR A 202 12.97 2.13 -5.84
CA TYR A 202 11.66 2.18 -6.50
C TYR A 202 10.84 3.37 -6.04
N CYS A 203 10.90 3.71 -4.75
CA CYS A 203 10.24 4.90 -4.21
C CYS A 203 10.84 6.19 -4.80
N SER A 204 12.16 6.31 -4.86
CA SER A 204 12.83 7.45 -5.53
C SER A 204 12.51 7.55 -7.01
N ALA A 205 12.47 6.41 -7.72
CA ALA A 205 12.09 6.37 -9.12
C ALA A 205 10.64 6.83 -9.32
N MET A 206 9.68 6.30 -8.55
CA MET A 206 8.27 6.72 -8.63
C MET A 206 8.08 8.20 -8.29
N LEU A 207 8.78 8.72 -7.28
CA LEU A 207 8.80 10.14 -6.93
C LEU A 207 9.23 10.99 -8.13
N LEU A 208 10.34 10.62 -8.77
CA LEU A 208 10.87 11.33 -9.92
C LEU A 208 9.93 11.20 -11.14
N LEU A 209 9.45 10.00 -11.46
CA LEU A 209 8.52 9.74 -12.56
C LEU A 209 7.24 10.60 -12.42
N THR A 210 6.74 10.78 -11.20
CA THR A 210 5.57 11.64 -10.92
C THR A 210 5.81 13.10 -11.32
N ALA A 211 7.01 13.63 -11.04
CA ALA A 211 7.40 14.96 -11.51
C ALA A 211 7.48 15.03 -13.05
N GLY A 212 8.02 13.98 -13.68
CA GLY A 212 8.12 13.89 -15.14
C GLY A 212 6.79 13.85 -15.85
N LEU A 213 5.80 13.16 -15.27
CA LEU A 213 4.43 13.17 -15.75
C LEU A 213 3.86 14.59 -15.67
N GLY A 214 4.09 15.31 -14.57
CA GLY A 214 3.71 16.72 -14.44
C GLY A 214 4.33 17.62 -15.52
N GLN A 215 5.60 17.37 -15.88
CA GLN A 215 6.28 18.08 -16.97
C GLN A 215 5.63 17.82 -18.34
N LEU A 216 5.31 16.55 -18.65
CA LEU A 216 4.63 16.17 -19.89
C LEU A 216 3.21 16.75 -19.95
N LEU A 217 2.46 16.60 -18.87
CA LEU A 217 1.09 17.09 -18.76
C LEU A 217 1.02 18.60 -18.96
N LYS A 218 1.93 19.38 -18.34
CA LYS A 218 1.98 20.83 -18.54
C LYS A 218 2.08 21.21 -20.01
N ARG A 219 2.96 20.52 -20.77
CA ARG A 219 3.12 20.74 -22.22
C ARG A 219 1.84 20.39 -22.97
N TYR A 220 1.21 19.26 -22.63
CA TYR A 220 -0.06 18.83 -23.23
C TYR A 220 -1.19 19.84 -22.99
N LEU A 221 -1.41 20.26 -21.74
CA LEU A 221 -2.45 21.23 -21.36
C LEU A 221 -2.26 22.57 -22.09
N GLN A 222 -1.02 23.04 -22.21
CA GLN A 222 -0.69 24.26 -22.95
C GLN A 222 -0.98 24.13 -24.45
N HIS A 223 -0.60 23.01 -25.06
CA HIS A 223 -0.82 22.76 -26.48
C HIS A 223 -2.32 22.63 -26.82
N MET A 224 -3.04 21.85 -26.02
CA MET A 224 -4.48 21.59 -26.23
C MET A 224 -5.38 22.72 -25.70
N LYS A 225 -4.81 23.67 -24.95
CA LYS A 225 -5.52 24.79 -24.31
C LYS A 225 -6.68 24.34 -23.41
N VAL A 226 -6.45 23.28 -22.64
CA VAL A 226 -7.40 22.73 -21.67
C VAL A 226 -6.85 22.86 -20.25
N THR A 227 -7.74 22.88 -19.28
CA THR A 227 -7.40 22.91 -17.84
C THR A 227 -7.72 21.57 -17.21
N LEU A 228 -6.82 21.08 -16.35
CA LEU A 228 -7.09 19.89 -15.56
C LEU A 228 -8.11 20.23 -14.45
N ALA A 229 -9.18 19.44 -14.37
CA ALA A 229 -10.12 19.49 -13.27
C ALA A 229 -9.87 18.32 -12.31
N HIS A 230 -9.89 18.59 -11.01
CA HIS A 230 -9.68 17.58 -9.99
C HIS A 230 -11.01 17.07 -9.46
N ARG A 231 -11.15 15.74 -9.36
CA ARG A 231 -12.30 15.15 -8.68
C ARG A 231 -12.27 15.55 -7.19
N PRO A 232 -13.43 15.75 -6.54
CA PRO A 232 -13.47 16.04 -5.11
C PRO A 232 -13.07 14.81 -4.29
N PHE A 233 -12.46 15.02 -3.13
CA PHE A 233 -12.21 13.94 -2.17
C PHE A 233 -13.54 13.46 -1.55
N ILE A 234 -13.59 12.19 -1.19
CA ILE A 234 -14.71 11.58 -0.50
C ILE A 234 -14.57 11.82 1.00
N THR A 235 -15.68 12.21 1.62
CA THR A 235 -15.81 12.24 3.09
C THR A 235 -16.49 10.95 3.56
N LEU A 236 -15.89 10.28 4.53
CA LEU A 236 -16.50 9.14 5.20
C LEU A 236 -17.71 9.61 6.02
N LYS A 237 -18.91 9.13 5.68
CA LYS A 237 -20.18 9.46 6.35
C LYS A 237 -20.60 8.34 7.29
N ASN A 238 -21.50 8.66 8.23
CA ASN A 238 -22.16 7.70 9.13
C ASN A 238 -21.20 6.83 9.95
N LEU A 239 -19.99 7.33 10.24
CA LEU A 239 -19.01 6.60 11.06
C LEU A 239 -19.50 6.43 12.50
N GLU A 240 -20.34 7.34 12.98
CA GLU A 240 -20.98 7.29 14.30
C GLU A 240 -21.84 6.04 14.52
N ASP A 241 -22.54 5.58 13.47
CA ASP A 241 -23.35 4.36 13.50
C ASP A 241 -22.49 3.09 13.53
N LEU A 242 -21.20 3.21 13.21
CA LEU A 242 -20.24 2.11 13.12
C LEU A 242 -19.26 2.07 14.31
N ILE A 243 -19.47 2.91 15.33
CA ILE A 243 -18.65 2.92 16.55
C ILE A 243 -19.03 1.71 17.42
N VAL A 244 -18.25 0.64 17.29
CA VAL A 244 -18.39 -0.58 18.11
C VAL A 244 -17.47 -0.52 19.33
N PHE A 245 -16.27 0.04 19.14
CA PHE A 245 -15.25 0.15 20.16
C PHE A 245 -15.20 1.56 20.76
N PRO A 246 -14.90 1.69 22.06
CA PRO A 246 -14.56 2.99 22.62
C PRO A 246 -13.21 3.49 22.10
N GLY A 247 -12.95 4.79 22.27
CA GLY A 247 -11.74 5.43 21.77
C GLY A 247 -10.44 4.79 22.28
N VAL A 248 -9.40 4.84 21.46
CA VAL A 248 -8.06 4.31 21.79
C VAL A 248 -7.41 5.17 22.86
N THR A 249 -7.10 4.57 24.01
CA THR A 249 -6.39 5.20 25.13
C THR A 249 -4.91 4.80 25.17
N TYR A 250 -4.14 5.40 26.07
CA TYR A 250 -2.73 5.03 26.29
C TYR A 250 -2.59 3.56 26.72
N GLU A 251 -3.52 3.06 27.52
CA GLU A 251 -3.57 1.67 27.97
C GLU A 251 -3.74 0.72 26.79
N VAL A 252 -4.63 1.03 25.84
CA VAL A 252 -4.83 0.24 24.62
C VAL A 252 -3.53 0.14 23.82
N LEU A 253 -2.82 1.25 23.65
CA LEU A 253 -1.53 1.28 22.96
C LEU A 253 -0.45 0.47 23.71
N SER A 254 -0.42 0.52 25.05
CA SER A 254 0.51 -0.27 25.86
C SER A 254 0.23 -1.78 25.78
N VAL A 255 -1.05 -2.17 25.69
CA VAL A 255 -1.42 -3.58 25.49
C VAL A 255 -0.96 -4.05 24.11
N LEU A 256 -1.18 -3.26 23.05
CA LEU A 256 -0.74 -3.59 21.70
C LEU A 256 0.77 -3.86 21.63
N GLU A 257 1.58 -3.00 22.24
CA GLU A 257 3.05 -3.17 22.33
C GLU A 257 3.45 -4.51 22.95
N LYS A 258 2.76 -4.94 24.01
CA LYS A 258 3.01 -6.23 24.67
C LYS A 258 2.57 -7.44 23.84
N VAL A 259 1.54 -7.26 23.01
CA VAL A 259 0.93 -8.33 22.20
C VAL A 259 1.71 -8.57 20.90
N MET A 260 2.38 -7.55 20.35
CA MET A 260 3.10 -7.63 19.08
C MET A 260 4.01 -8.86 18.96
N THR A 261 4.76 -9.17 20.00
CA THR A 261 5.73 -10.29 20.00
C THR A 261 5.14 -11.62 20.45
N LYS A 262 3.88 -11.62 20.92
CA LYS A 262 3.22 -12.79 21.53
C LYS A 262 2.06 -13.32 20.72
N SER A 263 1.51 -12.51 19.82
CA SER A 263 0.40 -12.90 18.96
C SER A 263 0.88 -13.69 17.75
N THR A 264 0.20 -14.80 17.49
CA THR A 264 0.34 -15.53 16.23
C THR A 264 -0.51 -14.91 15.12
N PHE A 265 -1.31 -13.88 15.38
CA PHE A 265 -1.94 -13.09 14.33
C PHE A 265 -0.89 -12.27 13.55
N MET A 266 0.11 -11.73 14.26
CA MET A 266 1.15 -10.89 13.68
C MET A 266 2.33 -11.75 13.21
N LEU A 267 2.81 -11.50 11.99
CA LEU A 267 4.03 -12.11 11.49
C LEU A 267 5.25 -11.37 12.05
N LYS A 268 6.26 -12.11 12.52
CA LYS A 268 7.49 -11.54 13.10
C LYS A 268 8.21 -10.60 12.14
N ILE A 269 8.26 -10.95 10.85
CA ILE A 269 8.85 -10.11 9.78
C ILE A 269 8.09 -8.80 9.54
N MET A 270 6.83 -8.69 9.98
CA MET A 270 6.00 -7.51 9.77
C MET A 270 5.91 -6.58 11.00
N ILE A 271 6.52 -6.96 12.13
CA ILE A 271 6.48 -6.17 13.37
C ILE A 271 6.91 -4.70 13.19
N PRO A 272 7.91 -4.36 12.34
CA PRO A 272 8.26 -2.96 12.14
C PRO A 272 7.10 -2.10 11.58
N TYR A 273 6.15 -2.69 10.83
CA TYR A 273 4.94 -1.97 10.43
C TYR A 273 4.02 -1.68 11.62
N TRP A 274 3.88 -2.62 12.55
CA TRP A 274 3.08 -2.46 13.77
C TRP A 274 3.64 -1.39 14.71
N GLU A 275 4.97 -1.33 14.86
CA GLU A 275 5.64 -0.24 15.57
C GLU A 275 5.33 1.12 14.92
N MET A 276 5.40 1.18 13.59
CA MET A 276 5.09 2.40 12.85
C MET A 276 3.61 2.79 12.94
N ILE A 277 2.67 1.83 12.91
CA ILE A 277 1.23 2.05 13.14
C ILE A 277 1.02 2.79 14.47
N MET A 278 1.63 2.30 15.56
CA MET A 278 1.54 2.95 16.87
C MET A 278 2.11 4.36 16.86
N SER A 279 3.29 4.55 16.24
CA SER A 279 3.93 5.87 16.13
C SER A 279 3.06 6.87 15.36
N LYS A 280 2.44 6.43 14.26
CA LYS A 280 1.55 7.25 13.43
C LYS A 280 0.25 7.60 14.14
N PHE A 281 -0.34 6.66 14.88
CA PHE A 281 -1.50 6.95 15.71
C PHE A 281 -1.18 8.00 16.79
N LYS A 282 -0.06 7.83 17.51
CA LYS A 282 0.39 8.77 18.57
C LYS A 282 0.70 10.17 18.04
N SER A 283 1.16 10.28 16.80
CA SER A 283 1.45 11.56 16.13
C SER A 283 0.26 12.14 15.36
N HIS A 284 -0.95 11.63 15.59
CA HIS A 284 -2.19 12.09 14.93
C HIS A 284 -2.19 11.93 13.40
N ARG A 285 -1.32 11.06 12.87
CA ARG A 285 -1.25 10.68 11.46
C ARG A 285 -2.19 9.50 11.20
N PHE A 286 -3.50 9.74 11.32
CA PHE A 286 -4.52 8.68 11.31
C PHE A 286 -4.64 7.96 9.96
N ALA A 287 -4.48 8.66 8.84
CA ALA A 287 -4.44 8.03 7.52
C ALA A 287 -3.24 7.08 7.40
N ASP A 288 -2.01 7.55 7.68
CA ASP A 288 -0.80 6.73 7.65
C ASP A 288 -0.92 5.48 8.53
N CYS A 289 -1.46 5.66 9.75
CA CYS A 289 -1.76 4.57 10.67
C CYS A 289 -2.70 3.54 10.01
N THR A 290 -3.79 4.01 9.40
CA THR A 290 -4.82 3.15 8.80
C THR A 290 -4.32 2.44 7.55
N VAL A 291 -3.54 3.10 6.68
CA VAL A 291 -2.93 2.48 5.49
C VAL A 291 -2.07 1.27 5.88
N LEU A 292 -1.18 1.45 6.86
CA LEU A 292 -0.37 0.36 7.37
C LEU A 292 -1.23 -0.70 8.05
N LEU A 293 -2.22 -0.29 8.85
CA LEU A 293 -3.05 -1.22 9.59
C LEU A 293 -3.90 -2.12 8.69
N LEU A 294 -4.43 -1.59 7.59
CA LEU A 294 -5.21 -2.37 6.62
C LEU A 294 -4.36 -3.48 5.98
N SER A 295 -3.13 -3.17 5.57
CA SER A 295 -2.24 -4.20 5.00
C SER A 295 -1.86 -5.25 6.05
N GLN A 296 -1.63 -4.84 7.30
CA GLN A 296 -1.33 -5.77 8.39
C GLN A 296 -2.52 -6.61 8.82
N LEU A 297 -3.73 -6.04 8.82
CA LEU A 297 -4.97 -6.74 9.09
C LEU A 297 -5.22 -7.81 8.03
N GLU A 298 -5.02 -7.48 6.74
CA GLU A 298 -5.14 -8.44 5.64
C GLU A 298 -4.14 -9.59 5.80
N THR A 299 -2.88 -9.30 6.12
CA THR A 299 -1.86 -10.33 6.34
C THR A 299 -2.16 -11.24 7.54
N GLY A 300 -2.61 -10.67 8.66
CA GLY A 300 -3.00 -11.46 9.82
C GLY A 300 -4.22 -12.34 9.54
N LEU A 301 -5.24 -11.79 8.88
CA LEU A 301 -6.43 -12.55 8.48
C LEU A 301 -6.10 -13.61 7.43
N ARG A 302 -5.19 -13.34 6.49
CA ARG A 302 -4.68 -14.34 5.54
C ARG A 302 -4.09 -15.54 6.28
N ARG A 303 -3.29 -15.31 7.31
CA ARG A 303 -2.75 -16.40 8.15
C ARG A 303 -3.84 -17.19 8.87
N VAL A 304 -4.85 -16.52 9.42
CA VAL A 304 -5.96 -17.20 10.09
C VAL A 304 -6.78 -18.01 9.08
N PHE A 305 -7.05 -17.43 7.91
CA PHE A 305 -7.77 -18.04 6.80
C PHE A 305 -7.08 -19.30 6.28
N THR A 306 -5.76 -19.28 6.06
CA THR A 306 -5.03 -20.43 5.54
C THR A 306 -5.04 -21.60 6.52
N VAL A 307 -5.04 -21.33 7.83
CA VAL A 307 -5.17 -22.36 8.86
C VAL A 307 -6.60 -22.87 8.97
N ALA A 308 -7.59 -21.98 9.00
CA ALA A 308 -9.01 -22.37 9.09
C ALA A 308 -9.43 -23.26 7.90
N ASN A 309 -8.96 -22.93 6.70
CA ASN A 309 -9.29 -23.63 5.46
C ASN A 309 -8.25 -24.69 5.04
N LYS A 310 -7.22 -24.95 5.87
CA LYS A 310 -6.17 -25.95 5.62
C LYS A 310 -5.45 -25.79 4.27
N CYS A 311 -5.16 -24.55 3.89
CA CYS A 311 -4.51 -24.18 2.63
C CYS A 311 -3.25 -23.33 2.87
N PRO A 312 -2.19 -23.89 3.49
CA PRO A 312 -0.99 -23.14 3.90
C PRO A 312 -0.27 -22.45 2.74
N ASP A 313 -0.28 -23.04 1.54
CA ASP A 313 0.35 -22.47 0.34
C ASP A 313 -0.27 -21.12 -0.05
N ARG A 314 -1.53 -20.87 0.35
CA ARG A 314 -2.22 -19.60 0.10
C ARG A 314 -1.75 -18.44 0.99
N LEU A 315 -0.79 -18.68 1.87
CA LEU A 315 -0.08 -17.60 2.54
C LEU A 315 0.87 -16.88 1.56
N LEU A 316 1.43 -17.64 0.59
CA LEU A 316 2.34 -17.17 -0.45
C LEU A 316 1.62 -17.08 -1.79
N THR A 317 0.78 -16.05 -1.99
CA THR A 317 -0.02 -15.93 -3.24
C THR A 317 0.34 -14.73 -4.09
N ALA A 318 1.40 -13.98 -3.80
CA ALA A 318 1.87 -12.97 -4.73
C ALA A 318 2.54 -13.66 -5.93
N GLU A 319 1.76 -14.19 -6.88
CA GLU A 319 2.21 -14.74 -8.16
C GLU A 319 1.39 -14.17 -9.32
N SER A 320 1.99 -14.04 -10.51
CA SER A 320 1.25 -13.57 -11.69
C SER A 320 0.23 -14.57 -12.22
N THR A 321 0.38 -15.85 -11.87
CA THR A 321 -0.43 -16.98 -12.35
C THR A 321 -1.51 -17.43 -11.37
N THR A 322 -1.53 -16.88 -10.15
CA THR A 322 -2.45 -17.28 -9.08
C THR A 322 -3.09 -16.04 -8.49
N LEU A 323 -4.41 -16.09 -8.22
CA LEU A 323 -5.10 -14.98 -7.58
C LEU A 323 -4.53 -14.73 -6.18
N TYR A 324 -4.41 -13.44 -5.83
CA TYR A 324 -3.95 -13.02 -4.51
C TYR A 324 -5.02 -13.36 -3.48
N THR A 325 -4.62 -13.93 -2.33
CA THR A 325 -5.52 -14.07 -1.18
C THR A 325 -5.70 -12.72 -0.50
N THR A 326 -6.59 -11.91 -1.05
CA THR A 326 -6.96 -10.56 -0.59
C THR A 326 -8.15 -10.59 0.36
N PHE A 327 -8.57 -9.43 0.89
CA PHE A 327 -9.83 -9.33 1.64
C PHE A 327 -11.02 -9.94 0.90
N ASP A 328 -11.12 -9.80 -0.41
CA ASP A 328 -12.22 -10.34 -1.21
C ASP A 328 -12.29 -11.87 -1.10
N GLU A 329 -11.14 -12.54 -1.22
CA GLU A 329 -11.07 -14.00 -1.09
C GLU A 329 -11.23 -14.45 0.37
N ILE A 330 -10.65 -13.71 1.31
CA ILE A 330 -10.70 -14.00 2.76
C ILE A 330 -12.14 -13.92 3.28
N LEU A 331 -12.93 -12.95 2.80
CA LEU A 331 -14.29 -12.67 3.24
C LEU A 331 -15.38 -13.34 2.37
N ALA A 332 -14.99 -14.07 1.31
CA ALA A 332 -15.92 -14.79 0.45
C ALA A 332 -16.63 -15.94 1.18
N LYS A 333 -17.87 -16.22 0.79
CA LYS A 333 -18.67 -17.33 1.35
C LYS A 333 -18.12 -18.71 1.00
N HIS A 334 -17.62 -18.86 -0.22
CA HIS A 334 -17.07 -20.12 -0.75
C HIS A 334 -15.67 -19.88 -1.30
N LEU A 335 -14.83 -20.91 -1.22
CA LEU A 335 -13.52 -20.94 -1.85
C LEU A 335 -13.65 -21.25 -3.36
N ASN A 336 -12.55 -21.09 -4.10
CA ASN A 336 -12.51 -21.31 -5.55
C ASN A 336 -12.88 -22.75 -5.97
N ASP A 337 -12.72 -23.73 -5.08
CA ASP A 337 -13.11 -25.13 -5.29
C ASP A 337 -14.59 -25.42 -4.91
N GLY A 338 -15.35 -24.40 -4.54
CA GLY A 338 -16.75 -24.49 -4.12
C GLY A 338 -16.94 -24.90 -2.66
N SER A 339 -15.87 -25.19 -1.92
CA SER A 339 -15.98 -25.50 -0.48
C SER A 339 -16.36 -24.26 0.33
N VAL A 340 -16.97 -24.48 1.49
CA VAL A 340 -17.40 -23.39 2.38
C VAL A 340 -16.20 -22.80 3.11
N ASN A 341 -16.06 -21.48 3.10
CA ASN A 341 -15.03 -20.78 3.86
C ASN A 341 -15.26 -20.98 5.37
N GLN A 342 -14.25 -21.51 6.06
CA GLN A 342 -14.30 -21.82 7.49
C GLN A 342 -13.89 -20.64 8.39
N LEU A 343 -13.41 -19.52 7.81
CA LEU A 343 -13.03 -18.34 8.56
C LEU A 343 -14.17 -17.77 9.43
N PRO A 344 -15.42 -17.64 8.93
CA PRO A 344 -16.53 -17.12 9.75
C PRO A 344 -16.81 -17.97 10.99
N LEU A 345 -16.68 -19.30 10.88
CA LEU A 345 -16.86 -20.21 12.02
C LEU A 345 -15.77 -20.00 13.08
N LEU A 346 -14.54 -19.72 12.64
CA LEU A 346 -13.42 -19.48 13.54
C LEU A 346 -13.48 -18.07 14.18
N LEU A 347 -13.81 -17.04 13.41
CA LEU A 347 -13.84 -15.66 13.89
C LEU A 347 -15.14 -15.32 14.65
N GLY A 348 -16.24 -15.98 14.36
CA GLY A 348 -17.55 -15.68 14.92
C GLY A 348 -18.21 -14.47 14.25
N GLU A 349 -19.53 -14.41 14.38
CA GLU A 349 -20.40 -13.42 13.72
C GLU A 349 -19.99 -11.96 14.01
N PRO A 350 -19.73 -11.51 15.26
CA PRO A 350 -19.42 -10.10 15.51
C PRO A 350 -18.14 -9.60 14.82
N ALA A 351 -17.13 -10.47 14.70
CA ALA A 351 -15.89 -10.11 14.01
C ALA A 351 -16.08 -10.07 12.50
N MET A 352 -16.93 -10.93 11.95
CA MET A 352 -17.26 -10.96 10.53
C MET A 352 -18.12 -9.77 10.13
N GLU A 353 -19.13 -9.41 10.93
CA GLU A 353 -19.96 -8.21 10.71
C GLU A 353 -19.10 -6.95 10.65
N PHE A 354 -18.21 -6.75 11.64
CA PHE A 354 -17.29 -5.61 11.63
C PHE A 354 -16.45 -5.55 10.35
N LEU A 355 -15.89 -6.69 9.91
CA LEU A 355 -15.09 -6.77 8.68
C LEU A 355 -15.91 -6.43 7.43
N TRP A 356 -17.12 -6.96 7.32
CA TRP A 356 -18.00 -6.67 6.19
C TRP A 356 -18.44 -5.22 6.17
N ASP A 357 -18.83 -4.65 7.31
CA ASP A 357 -19.28 -3.27 7.41
C ASP A 357 -18.17 -2.28 7.05
N PHE A 358 -16.99 -2.43 7.67
CA PHE A 358 -15.89 -1.48 7.46
C PHE A 358 -15.20 -1.59 6.09
N LEU A 359 -15.17 -2.78 5.50
CA LEU A 359 -14.34 -3.06 4.32
C LEU A 359 -15.13 -3.30 3.04
N ASN A 360 -16.33 -3.89 3.08
CA ASN A 360 -16.97 -4.47 1.88
C ASN A 360 -18.39 -3.94 1.59
N HIS A 361 -19.19 -3.63 2.62
CA HIS A 361 -20.59 -3.26 2.42
C HIS A 361 -20.70 -2.03 1.49
N GLN A 362 -21.59 -2.10 0.49
CA GLN A 362 -21.68 -1.06 -0.55
C GLN A 362 -22.04 0.32 0.01
N GLU A 363 -22.94 0.35 1.01
CA GLU A 363 -23.31 1.55 1.76
C GLU A 363 -22.38 1.82 2.96
N GLY A 364 -21.40 0.95 3.18
CA GLY A 364 -20.40 1.08 4.24
C GLY A 364 -19.24 2.00 3.83
N PRO A 365 -18.32 2.30 4.76
CA PRO A 365 -17.23 3.25 4.55
C PRO A 365 -16.15 2.75 3.58
N ARG A 366 -16.11 1.45 3.22
CA ARG A 366 -15.15 0.84 2.26
C ARG A 366 -13.74 1.43 2.35
N ILE A 367 -13.23 1.52 3.58
CA ILE A 367 -12.07 2.36 3.91
C ILE A 367 -10.84 1.95 3.09
N ARG A 368 -10.67 0.64 2.90
CA ARG A 368 -9.56 0.09 2.12
C ARG A 368 -9.59 0.55 0.68
N ASP A 369 -10.76 0.51 0.04
CA ASP A 369 -10.89 0.88 -1.37
C ASP A 369 -10.57 2.36 -1.54
N HIS A 370 -11.30 3.22 -0.83
CA HIS A 370 -11.14 4.67 -0.96
C HIS A 370 -9.72 5.16 -0.61
N LEU A 371 -9.07 4.60 0.41
CA LEU A 371 -7.66 4.95 0.70
C LEU A 371 -6.71 4.47 -0.41
N SER A 372 -6.89 3.25 -0.91
CA SER A 372 -5.99 2.67 -1.93
C SER A 372 -6.14 3.28 -3.32
N HIS A 373 -7.29 3.90 -3.60
CA HIS A 373 -7.55 4.70 -4.81
C HIS A 373 -7.22 6.20 -4.61
N GLY A 374 -6.71 6.59 -3.43
CA GLY A 374 -6.34 7.97 -3.13
C GLY A 374 -7.52 8.92 -2.96
N GLU A 375 -8.74 8.40 -2.78
CA GLU A 375 -9.99 9.18 -2.80
C GLU A 375 -10.27 9.95 -1.52
N ILE A 376 -9.50 9.73 -0.46
CA ILE A 376 -9.63 10.42 0.82
C ILE A 376 -8.41 11.30 1.06
N ASN A 377 -8.63 12.53 1.49
CA ASN A 377 -7.56 13.42 1.94
C ASN A 377 -6.95 12.87 3.24
N PHE A 378 -5.65 12.56 3.22
CA PHE A 378 -4.96 11.97 4.37
C PHE A 378 -4.89 12.89 5.59
N HIS A 379 -4.92 14.21 5.39
CA HIS A 379 -4.91 15.17 6.50
C HIS A 379 -6.26 15.27 7.22
N GLU A 380 -7.34 14.87 6.55
CA GLU A 380 -8.71 14.94 7.07
C GLU A 380 -9.25 13.56 7.48
N PHE A 381 -8.40 12.53 7.48
CA PHE A 381 -8.83 11.18 7.81
C PHE A 381 -9.30 11.08 9.27
N PRO A 382 -10.53 10.58 9.52
CA PRO A 382 -11.14 10.65 10.84
C PRO A 382 -10.44 9.74 11.84
N LYS A 383 -10.16 10.31 13.03
CA LYS A 383 -9.60 9.57 14.18
C LYS A 383 -10.44 8.35 14.54
N ASP A 384 -11.76 8.46 14.47
CA ASP A 384 -12.67 7.41 14.91
C ASP A 384 -12.53 6.16 14.03
N ALA A 385 -12.45 6.32 12.71
CA ALA A 385 -12.19 5.20 11.80
C ALA A 385 -10.86 4.49 12.10
N ALA A 386 -9.78 5.26 12.30
CA ALA A 386 -8.49 4.70 12.68
C ALA A 386 -8.55 3.99 14.05
N SER A 387 -9.32 4.54 14.99
CA SER A 387 -9.49 3.98 16.34
C SER A 387 -10.26 2.67 16.33
N GLN A 388 -11.33 2.57 15.54
CA GLN A 388 -12.11 1.34 15.37
C GLN A 388 -11.26 0.21 14.80
N LEU A 389 -10.57 0.47 13.67
CA LEU A 389 -9.72 -0.53 13.03
C LEU A 389 -8.55 -0.95 13.94
N LEU A 390 -7.90 -0.01 14.64
CA LEU A 390 -6.77 -0.30 15.53
C LEU A 390 -7.21 -1.17 16.70
N THR A 391 -8.36 -0.84 17.28
CA THR A 391 -8.94 -1.61 18.37
C THR A 391 -9.35 -3.00 17.92
N PHE A 392 -10.03 -3.11 16.78
CA PHE A 392 -10.40 -4.39 16.19
C PHE A 392 -9.17 -5.29 15.94
N SER A 393 -8.12 -4.71 15.37
CA SER A 393 -6.85 -5.42 15.11
C SER A 393 -6.19 -5.89 16.40
N LEU A 394 -6.26 -5.10 17.48
CA LEU A 394 -5.81 -5.52 18.80
C LEU A 394 -6.63 -6.68 19.36
N VAL A 395 -7.97 -6.65 19.22
CA VAL A 395 -8.86 -7.74 19.67
C VAL A 395 -8.48 -9.06 18.99
N LEU A 396 -8.31 -9.05 17.66
CA LEU A 396 -7.83 -10.22 16.93
C LEU A 396 -6.45 -10.66 17.43
N SER A 397 -5.54 -9.71 17.62
CA SER A 397 -4.18 -10.02 18.08
C SER A 397 -4.15 -10.65 19.47
N LEU A 398 -5.01 -10.20 20.39
CA LEU A 398 -5.17 -10.79 21.72
C LEU A 398 -5.75 -12.21 21.64
N ARG A 399 -6.76 -12.43 20.80
CA ARG A 399 -7.40 -13.74 20.62
C ARG A 399 -6.41 -14.82 20.16
N PHE A 400 -5.43 -14.43 19.35
CA PHE A 400 -4.39 -15.33 18.85
C PHE A 400 -3.05 -15.21 19.61
N ALA A 401 -3.05 -14.63 20.82
CA ALA A 401 -1.87 -14.57 21.68
C ALA A 401 -1.72 -15.82 22.56
N LYS A 402 -0.48 -16.12 22.96
CA LYS A 402 -0.19 -17.20 23.93
C LYS A 402 -0.84 -16.89 25.30
N GLU A 403 -1.23 -17.94 26.04
CA GLU A 403 -2.04 -17.87 27.28
C GLU A 403 -1.51 -16.89 28.34
N ASP A 404 -0.20 -16.62 28.39
CA ASP A 404 0.42 -15.66 29.31
C ASP A 404 -0.07 -14.20 29.13
N VAL A 405 -0.69 -13.86 27.99
CA VAL A 405 -1.21 -12.51 27.71
C VAL A 405 -2.53 -12.23 28.43
N SER A 406 -3.27 -13.25 28.87
CA SER A 406 -4.46 -13.08 29.71
C SER A 406 -4.16 -12.40 31.06
N SER A 407 -2.90 -12.40 31.49
CA SER A 407 -2.42 -11.63 32.65
C SER A 407 -2.22 -10.13 32.34
N VAL A 408 -2.03 -9.73 31.08
CA VAL A 408 -1.84 -8.34 30.63
C VAL A 408 -3.17 -7.57 30.70
N LEU A 409 -4.31 -8.26 30.58
CA LEU A 409 -5.65 -7.70 30.83
C LEU A 409 -5.97 -7.56 32.34
N LYS A 410 -5.12 -8.09 33.24
CA LYS A 410 -5.24 -7.94 34.71
C LYS A 410 -4.54 -6.69 35.25
N VAL A 411 -4.50 -5.60 34.49
CA VAL A 411 -4.29 -4.26 35.09
C VAL A 411 -5.48 -4.03 36.03
N PRO A 412 -5.30 -3.44 37.24
CA PRO A 412 -6.41 -3.27 38.17
C PRO A 412 -7.55 -2.60 37.42
N VAL A 413 -8.68 -3.30 37.33
CA VAL A 413 -9.92 -2.73 36.84
C VAL A 413 -10.19 -1.55 37.78
N GLN A 414 -9.81 -0.35 37.38
CA GLN A 414 -10.58 0.81 37.82
C GLN A 414 -11.98 0.51 37.29
N GLU A 415 -12.92 0.31 38.22
CA GLU A 415 -14.34 0.15 37.94
C GLU A 415 -14.78 1.35 37.08
N GLY A 416 -14.71 1.22 35.75
CA GLY A 416 -14.93 2.36 34.87
C GLY A 416 -14.27 2.36 33.49
N CYS A 417 -13.54 1.33 33.03
CA CYS A 417 -13.06 1.27 31.63
C CYS A 417 -13.86 0.26 30.79
N PRO A 418 -14.90 0.70 30.04
CA PRO A 418 -15.72 -0.16 29.17
C PRO A 418 -14.92 -0.87 28.06
N THR A 419 -13.79 -0.28 27.65
CA THR A 419 -12.92 -0.74 26.55
C THR A 419 -12.30 -2.10 26.81
N ILE A 420 -11.70 -2.30 27.98
CA ILE A 420 -10.97 -3.53 28.27
C ILE A 420 -11.96 -4.68 28.57
N ARG A 421 -13.12 -4.38 29.15
CA ARG A 421 -14.21 -5.37 29.36
C ARG A 421 -14.85 -5.83 28.04
N SER A 422 -15.11 -4.91 27.11
CA SER A 422 -15.62 -5.27 25.77
C SER A 422 -14.59 -6.07 24.96
N MET A 423 -13.30 -5.70 25.03
CA MET A 423 -12.19 -6.48 24.45
C MET A 423 -12.10 -7.90 25.01
N ALA A 424 -12.24 -8.07 26.34
CA ALA A 424 -12.20 -9.38 27.00
C ALA A 424 -13.42 -10.26 26.67
N CYS A 425 -14.61 -9.67 26.51
CA CYS A 425 -15.81 -10.38 26.05
C CYS A 425 -15.67 -10.85 24.59
N LEU A 426 -15.08 -10.04 23.70
CA LEU A 426 -14.87 -10.41 22.29
C LEU A 426 -13.72 -11.40 22.09
N SER A 427 -12.76 -11.46 23.02
CA SER A 427 -11.69 -12.46 23.00
C SER A 427 -12.06 -13.79 23.67
N SER A 428 -13.18 -13.85 24.39
CA SER A 428 -13.63 -15.04 25.14
C SER A 428 -14.74 -15.85 24.45
N VAL A 429 -15.10 -15.45 23.22
CA VAL A 429 -15.90 -16.22 22.24
C VAL A 429 -14.98 -16.64 21.10
#